data_AF-A0A1W9PHJ9-F1
#
_entry.id   AF-A0A1W9PHJ9-F1
#
_cell.length_a   1.000
_cell.length_b   1.000
_cell.length_c   1.000
_cell.angle_alpha   90.00
_cell.angle_beta   90.00
_cell.angle_gamma   90.00
#
_symmetry.space_group_name_H-M   'P 1'
#
loop_
_entity.id
_entity.type
_entity.pdbx_description
1 polymer ?
#
loop_
_entity_poly.entity_id
_entity_poly.type
_entity_poly.pdbx_seq_one_letter_code
_entity_poly.pdbx_strand_id
1 'polypeptide(L)'
;MMKRPRTFSKRILKFRKEECMKLIAFYGASETGKTKAIGKIVKKLKNVTVVKLAHAKLSFDKHGKDSERLLKSGAGMVVTLGEKETVLHSPERWSIEKVLSFVNSEYVIFEGNPDFPMPKVYFGGKENIDELTVAVAGEDFDPGDEEELVNIVINLSLPPIPNLNCGLCGATCKDIVREEIERKNGYSKCVVLRSFLKVKLREKEIPLMPFIQGMIRDSLIGMLKHLKGFEGHGRVEIEFNL
;
A
#
# COMPACT_ATOMS: atom_id res chain seq x y z
N MET A 1 -1.71 -48.12 -7.22
CA MET A 1 -1.64 -47.82 -8.67
C MET A 1 -2.64 -46.72 -9.00
N MET A 2 -2.17 -45.67 -9.68
CA MET A 2 -2.88 -44.43 -10.03
C MET A 2 -4.19 -44.63 -10.81
N LYS A 3 -5.14 -43.71 -10.66
CA LYS A 3 -5.77 -43.01 -11.81
C LYS A 3 -6.05 -41.53 -11.46
N ARG A 4 -5.59 -40.66 -12.36
CA ARG A 4 -5.47 -39.19 -12.29
C ARG A 4 -6.84 -38.48 -12.29
N PRO A 5 -6.98 -37.29 -11.67
CA PRO A 5 -8.09 -36.39 -11.98
C PRO A 5 -7.88 -35.73 -13.35
N ARG A 6 -8.98 -35.65 -14.09
CA ARG A 6 -9.11 -35.04 -15.41
C ARG A 6 -8.86 -33.52 -15.33
N THR A 7 -7.90 -33.07 -16.13
CA THR A 7 -7.83 -31.77 -16.82
C THR A 7 -8.54 -30.58 -16.16
N PHE A 8 -7.76 -29.80 -15.40
CA PHE A 8 -8.08 -28.41 -15.08
C PHE A 8 -8.18 -27.59 -16.37
N SER A 9 -9.39 -27.15 -16.68
CA SER A 9 -9.69 -26.21 -17.76
C SER A 9 -8.97 -24.89 -17.52
N LYS A 10 -8.04 -24.57 -18.42
CA LYS A 10 -7.38 -23.26 -18.56
C LYS A 10 -8.42 -22.17 -18.81
N ARG A 11 -8.90 -21.52 -17.75
CA ARG A 11 -9.57 -20.21 -17.82
C ARG A 11 -9.34 -19.43 -16.52
N ILE A 12 -8.08 -19.32 -16.13
CA ILE A 12 -7.66 -18.28 -15.18
C ILE A 12 -7.56 -17.00 -15.99
N LEU A 13 -8.44 -16.04 -15.67
CA LEU A 13 -8.36 -14.67 -16.16
C LEU A 13 -6.93 -14.17 -15.98
N LYS A 14 -6.28 -13.83 -17.10
CA LYS A 14 -5.06 -13.02 -17.14
C LYS A 14 -5.39 -11.65 -16.53
N PHE A 15 -5.32 -11.52 -15.21
CA PHE A 15 -5.00 -10.23 -14.60
C PHE A 15 -3.56 -9.91 -14.97
N ARG A 16 -3.36 -8.78 -15.63
CA ARG A 16 -2.06 -8.30 -16.08
C ARG A 16 -1.12 -8.18 -14.88
N LYS A 17 0.08 -8.74 -15.06
CA LYS A 17 1.25 -8.63 -14.19
C LYS A 17 1.82 -7.20 -14.34
N GLU A 18 1.13 -6.21 -13.81
CA GLU A 18 1.75 -4.96 -13.36
C GLU A 18 1.97 -5.17 -11.86
N GLU A 19 3.23 -5.17 -11.40
CA GLU A 19 3.56 -5.38 -9.99
C GLU A 19 2.97 -4.25 -9.15
N CYS A 20 1.77 -4.50 -8.62
CA CYS A 20 1.09 -3.58 -7.74
C CYS A 20 1.80 -3.62 -6.37
N MET A 21 2.22 -2.45 -5.88
CA MET A 21 2.74 -2.27 -4.52
C MET A 21 1.85 -2.98 -3.49
N LYS A 22 2.45 -3.73 -2.57
CA LYS A 22 1.77 -4.44 -1.48
C LYS A 22 2.31 -4.02 -0.13
N LEU A 23 1.40 -3.91 0.85
CA LEU A 23 1.68 -3.47 2.21
C LEU A 23 1.54 -4.63 3.18
N ILE A 24 2.40 -4.64 4.20
CA ILE A 24 2.26 -5.51 5.37
C ILE A 24 2.96 -4.86 6.58
N ALA A 25 2.36 -4.93 7.75
CA ALA A 25 2.96 -4.43 8.99
C ALA A 25 3.47 -5.57 9.88
N PHE A 26 4.55 -5.31 10.61
CA PHE A 26 5.16 -6.21 11.59
C PHE A 26 5.13 -5.48 12.93
N TYR A 27 4.36 -5.98 13.90
CA TYR A 27 4.10 -5.27 15.16
C TYR A 27 4.17 -6.19 16.40
N GLY A 28 4.21 -5.58 17.58
CA GLY A 28 4.37 -6.26 18.88
C GLY A 28 5.40 -5.56 19.78
N ALA A 29 5.67 -6.12 20.96
CA ALA A 29 6.55 -5.51 21.96
C ALA A 29 8.01 -5.35 21.49
N SER A 30 8.77 -4.43 22.08
CA SER A 30 10.21 -4.28 21.82
C SER A 30 10.97 -5.60 22.04
N GLU A 31 12.09 -5.78 21.34
CA GLU A 31 13.01 -6.92 21.49
C GLU A 31 12.45 -8.31 21.10
N THR A 32 11.27 -8.37 20.49
CA THR A 32 10.64 -9.59 19.97
C THR A 32 11.26 -10.14 18.67
N GLY A 33 12.37 -9.54 18.19
CA GLY A 33 13.05 -10.00 16.97
C GLY A 33 12.49 -9.48 15.64
N LYS A 34 11.45 -8.62 15.64
CA LYS A 34 10.86 -8.00 14.44
C LYS A 34 11.89 -7.46 13.45
N THR A 35 12.79 -6.58 13.91
CA THR A 35 13.79 -5.94 13.05
C THR A 35 14.74 -6.96 12.42
N LYS A 36 15.07 -8.04 13.15
CA LYS A 36 15.88 -9.15 12.63
C LYS A 36 15.13 -9.94 11.55
N ALA A 37 13.84 -10.21 11.75
CA ALA A 37 12.98 -10.87 10.77
C ALA A 37 12.83 -10.03 9.49
N ILE A 38 12.53 -8.73 9.62
CA ILE A 38 12.47 -7.79 8.48
C ILE A 38 13.81 -7.76 7.73
N GLY A 39 14.93 -7.75 8.46
CA GLY A 39 16.27 -7.81 7.85
C GLY A 39 16.53 -9.07 7.02
N LYS A 40 16.02 -10.23 7.45
CA LYS A 40 16.08 -11.48 6.67
C LYS A 40 15.24 -11.38 5.38
N ILE A 41 14.03 -10.83 5.48
CA ILE A 41 13.13 -10.63 4.35
C ILE A 41 13.77 -9.71 3.30
N VAL A 42 14.29 -8.55 3.71
CA VAL A 42 14.93 -7.56 2.82
C VAL A 42 16.16 -8.12 2.10
N LYS A 43 16.87 -9.09 2.70
CA LYS A 43 18.00 -9.77 2.04
C LYS A 43 17.58 -10.72 0.91
N LYS A 44 16.34 -11.24 0.97
CA LYS A 44 15.85 -12.28 0.04
C LYS A 44 14.94 -11.70 -1.04
N LEU A 45 14.06 -10.77 -0.65
CA LEU A 45 13.15 -10.10 -1.57
C LEU A 45 13.85 -8.91 -2.23
N LYS A 46 13.63 -8.76 -3.52
CA LYS A 46 14.04 -7.56 -4.27
C LYS A 46 12.96 -6.49 -4.14
N ASN A 47 13.34 -5.23 -4.36
CA ASN A 47 12.42 -4.10 -4.44
C ASN A 47 11.50 -3.94 -3.21
N VAL A 48 12.12 -3.91 -2.02
CA VAL A 48 11.44 -3.73 -0.74
C VAL A 48 11.76 -2.35 -0.16
N THR A 49 10.73 -1.62 0.26
CA THR A 49 10.87 -0.45 1.14
C THR A 49 10.46 -0.81 2.56
N VAL A 50 11.22 -0.37 3.56
CA VAL A 50 10.84 -0.51 4.97
C VAL A 50 10.48 0.85 5.55
N VAL A 51 9.29 0.94 6.14
CA VAL A 51 8.82 2.14 6.85
C VAL A 51 8.81 1.85 8.34
N LYS A 52 9.70 2.48 9.08
CA LYS A 52 9.79 2.31 10.54
C LYS A 52 8.96 3.36 11.26
N LEU A 53 7.96 2.94 12.03
CA LEU A 53 7.20 3.82 12.91
C LEU A 53 7.91 3.93 14.25
N ALA A 54 8.51 5.10 14.51
CA ALA A 54 9.05 5.41 15.83
C ALA A 54 7.97 6.01 16.73
N HIS A 55 7.95 5.60 18.01
CA HIS A 55 7.10 6.16 19.06
C HIS A 55 7.75 7.34 19.80
N ALA A 56 8.96 7.73 19.41
CA ALA A 56 9.71 8.83 20.00
C ALA A 56 10.06 9.89 18.96
N LYS A 57 10.38 11.11 19.43
CA LYS A 57 10.91 12.17 18.58
C LYS A 57 12.22 11.69 17.95
N LEU A 58 12.27 11.70 16.63
CA LEU A 58 13.47 11.36 15.88
C LEU A 58 14.45 12.53 16.00
N SER A 59 15.68 12.25 16.45
CA SER A 59 16.81 13.18 16.32
C SER A 59 17.82 12.55 15.36
N PHE A 60 18.07 13.21 14.24
CA PHE A 60 19.02 12.76 13.22
C PHE A 60 20.36 13.46 13.44
N ASP A 61 21.02 13.14 14.55
CA ASP A 61 22.20 13.89 15.02
C ASP A 61 23.49 13.56 14.23
N LYS A 62 23.49 12.54 13.36
CA LYS A 62 24.68 12.17 12.56
C LYS A 62 25.03 13.16 11.44
N HIS A 63 24.09 14.00 11.02
CA HIS A 63 24.29 15.08 10.02
C HIS A 63 23.84 16.45 10.58
N GLY A 64 23.73 16.56 11.92
CA GLY A 64 22.59 17.16 12.59
C GLY A 64 22.64 18.64 12.96
N LYS A 65 23.82 19.27 13.10
CA LYS A 65 23.84 20.66 13.58
C LYS A 65 23.28 21.65 12.55
N ASP A 66 23.73 21.57 11.31
CA ASP A 66 23.33 22.55 10.28
C ASP A 66 21.95 22.24 9.71
N SER A 67 21.62 20.96 9.51
CA SER A 67 20.30 20.55 9.01
C SER A 67 19.17 20.87 10.00
N GLU A 68 19.37 20.64 11.31
CA GLU A 68 18.39 21.04 12.33
C GLU A 68 18.27 22.57 12.43
N ARG A 69 19.38 23.31 12.27
CA ARG A 69 19.36 24.77 12.25
C ARG A 69 18.56 25.32 11.07
N LEU A 70 18.68 24.71 9.87
CA LEU A 70 17.89 25.10 8.70
C LEU A 70 16.39 24.86 8.93
N LEU A 71 16.01 23.74 9.54
CA LEU A 71 14.61 23.49 9.93
C LEU A 71 14.10 24.51 10.94
N LYS A 72 14.88 24.80 11.99
CA LYS A 72 14.55 25.85 12.98
C LYS A 72 14.44 27.24 12.36
N SER A 73 15.09 27.47 11.22
CA SER A 73 15.02 28.73 10.47
C SER A 73 13.78 28.82 9.56
N GLY A 74 12.93 27.79 9.54
CA GLY A 74 11.66 27.77 8.80
C GLY A 74 11.69 26.99 7.48
N ALA A 75 12.73 26.18 7.22
CA ALA A 75 12.72 25.29 6.07
C ALA A 75 11.59 24.25 6.22
N GLY A 76 10.67 24.20 5.25
CA GLY A 76 9.59 23.19 5.24
C GLY A 76 10.08 21.75 5.01
N MET A 77 11.31 21.59 4.53
CA MET A 77 12.02 20.32 4.40
C MET A 77 13.52 20.62 4.21
N VAL A 78 14.39 19.74 4.72
CA VAL A 78 15.82 19.75 4.42
C VAL A 78 16.18 18.45 3.71
N VAL A 79 16.85 18.56 2.56
CA VAL A 79 17.35 17.43 1.78
C VAL A 79 18.86 17.49 1.79
N THR A 80 19.50 16.50 2.42
CA THR A 80 20.95 16.36 2.45
C THR A 80 21.38 15.32 1.43
N LEU A 81 22.20 15.73 0.46
CA LEU A 81 22.78 14.85 -0.55
C LEU A 81 24.22 14.52 -0.14
N GLY A 82 24.47 13.25 0.19
CA GLY A 82 25.82 12.70 0.37
C GLY A 82 26.29 11.95 -0.88
N GLU A 83 27.54 11.49 -0.88
CA GLU A 83 28.12 10.77 -2.03
C GLU A 83 27.39 9.45 -2.36
N LYS A 84 26.76 8.81 -1.37
CA LYS A 84 26.12 7.50 -1.50
C LYS A 84 24.70 7.43 -0.94
N GLU A 85 24.24 8.49 -0.30
CA GLU A 85 22.97 8.48 0.43
C GLU A 85 22.28 9.83 0.35
N THR A 86 20.97 9.81 0.52
CA THR A 86 20.15 11.01 0.63
C THR A 86 19.33 10.94 1.90
N VAL A 87 19.37 12.01 2.69
CA VAL A 87 18.57 12.14 3.90
C VAL A 87 17.51 13.22 3.68
N LEU A 88 16.25 12.84 3.82
CA LEU A 88 15.10 13.74 3.78
C LEU A 88 14.63 13.98 5.21
N HIS A 89 14.69 15.22 5.68
CA HIS A 89 14.19 15.62 7.00
C HIS A 89 13.02 16.59 6.84
N SER A 90 11.83 16.10 7.18
CA SER A 90 10.60 16.89 7.28
C SER A 90 10.36 17.27 8.75
N PRO A 91 10.11 18.55 9.07
CA PRO A 91 9.73 18.95 10.43
C PRO A 91 8.33 18.44 10.81
N GLU A 92 7.51 18.12 9.81
CA GLU A 92 6.16 17.55 9.98
C GLU A 92 6.15 16.04 9.75
N ARG A 93 5.33 15.34 10.53
CA ARG A 93 5.04 13.91 10.31
C ARG A 93 4.20 13.74 9.06
N TRP A 94 4.67 12.95 8.10
CA TRP A 94 3.89 12.60 6.92
C TRP A 94 2.83 11.55 7.23
N SER A 95 1.69 11.65 6.55
CA SER A 95 0.70 10.58 6.53
C SER A 95 1.25 9.36 5.78
N ILE A 96 0.65 8.19 6.01
CA ILE A 96 1.06 6.97 5.32
C ILE A 96 0.82 7.10 3.81
N GLU A 97 -0.29 7.70 3.40
CA GLU A 97 -0.61 7.97 1.99
C GLU A 97 0.46 8.84 1.32
N LYS A 98 0.96 9.87 2.03
CA LYS A 98 2.04 10.70 1.52
C LYS A 98 3.32 9.87 1.35
N VAL A 99 3.70 9.05 2.35
CA VAL A 99 4.85 8.14 2.23
C VAL A 99 4.69 7.19 1.04
N LEU A 100 3.53 6.54 0.90
CA LEU A 100 3.22 5.64 -0.20
C LEU A 100 3.32 6.31 -1.57
N SER A 101 3.05 7.62 -1.64
CA SER A 101 3.16 8.39 -2.88
C SER A 101 4.59 8.64 -3.37
N PHE A 102 5.60 8.46 -2.49
CA PHE A 102 7.03 8.64 -2.76
C PHE A 102 7.78 7.33 -3.03
N VAL A 103 7.22 6.18 -2.63
CA VAL A 103 7.91 4.88 -2.73
C VAL A 103 7.52 4.18 -4.03
N ASN A 104 8.48 3.51 -4.65
CA ASN A 104 8.30 2.77 -5.89
C ASN A 104 8.76 1.30 -5.74
N SER A 105 8.29 0.66 -4.67
CA SER A 105 8.63 -0.71 -4.32
C SER A 105 7.45 -1.66 -4.47
N GLU A 106 7.74 -2.90 -4.86
CA GLU A 106 6.73 -3.97 -4.93
C GLU A 106 6.20 -4.29 -3.53
N TYR A 107 7.08 -4.34 -2.53
CA TYR A 107 6.70 -4.56 -1.14
C TYR A 107 7.07 -3.37 -0.27
N VAL A 108 6.13 -2.94 0.57
CA VAL A 108 6.34 -1.93 1.60
C VAL A 108 6.03 -2.55 2.96
N ILE A 109 7.08 -2.74 3.77
CA ILE A 109 6.99 -3.37 5.08
C ILE A 109 7.00 -2.28 6.15
N PHE A 110 5.97 -2.25 7.00
CA PHE A 110 5.92 -1.34 8.14
C PHE A 110 6.45 -2.02 9.40
N GLU A 111 7.47 -1.46 10.05
CA GLU A 111 7.90 -1.87 11.40
C GLU A 111 7.15 -1.03 12.43
N GLY A 112 6.19 -1.63 13.13
CA GLY A 112 5.28 -0.99 14.08
C GLY A 112 3.81 -1.29 13.78
N ASN A 113 2.90 -0.74 14.58
CA ASN A 113 1.45 -0.90 14.41
C ASN A 113 0.82 0.37 13.81
N PRO A 114 0.82 0.57 12.48
CA PRO A 114 0.20 1.74 11.87
C PRO A 114 -1.33 1.70 12.01
N ASP A 115 -1.93 2.87 12.23
CA ASP A 115 -3.36 3.10 12.05
C ASP A 115 -3.68 3.29 10.57
N PHE A 116 -3.52 2.21 9.80
CA PHE A 116 -3.84 2.15 8.39
C PHE A 116 -4.30 0.72 8.05
N PRO A 117 -5.39 0.55 7.29
CA PRO A 117 -5.89 -0.78 6.93
C PRO A 117 -4.89 -1.55 6.05
N MET A 118 -4.20 -2.53 6.64
CA MET A 118 -3.32 -3.45 5.94
C MET A 118 -3.17 -4.75 6.74
N PRO A 119 -2.76 -5.87 6.10
CA PRO A 119 -2.36 -7.09 6.80
C PRO A 119 -1.27 -6.84 7.84
N LYS A 120 -1.36 -7.49 9.00
CA LYS A 120 -0.40 -7.33 10.10
C LYS A 120 0.15 -8.67 10.59
N VAL A 121 1.42 -8.72 10.93
CA VAL A 121 2.12 -9.89 11.50
C VAL A 121 2.48 -9.56 12.94
N TYR A 122 1.99 -10.38 13.86
CA TYR A 122 2.20 -10.17 15.29
C TYR A 122 3.42 -10.93 15.79
N PHE A 123 4.31 -10.24 16.52
CA PHE A 123 5.53 -10.81 17.11
C PHE A 123 5.43 -10.98 18.64
N GLY A 124 4.22 -10.98 19.20
CA GLY A 124 4.01 -11.14 20.64
C GLY A 124 4.15 -9.84 21.44
N GLY A 125 3.81 -9.91 22.72
CA GLY A 125 3.75 -8.78 23.64
C GLY A 125 2.47 -8.75 24.48
N LYS A 126 2.30 -7.67 25.26
CA LYS A 126 1.08 -7.41 26.04
C LYS A 126 0.02 -6.61 25.27
N GLU A 127 0.28 -6.35 23.99
CA GLU A 127 -0.65 -5.61 23.14
C GLU A 127 -1.81 -6.50 22.73
N ASN A 128 -3.00 -5.91 22.58
CA ASN A 128 -4.13 -6.62 22.00
C ASN A 128 -3.80 -6.97 20.53
N ILE A 129 -4.15 -8.18 20.12
CA ILE A 129 -3.97 -8.62 18.74
C ILE A 129 -4.93 -7.80 17.85
N ASP A 130 -4.39 -7.19 16.78
CA ASP A 130 -5.18 -6.40 15.85
C ASP A 130 -6.05 -7.33 15.00
N GLU A 131 -7.28 -6.93 14.70
CA GLU A 131 -8.19 -7.74 13.88
C GLU A 131 -7.71 -7.99 12.44
N LEU A 132 -6.75 -7.19 11.95
CA LEU A 132 -6.10 -7.39 10.65
C LEU A 132 -4.85 -8.28 10.74
N THR A 133 -4.63 -8.96 11.87
CA THR A 133 -3.52 -9.90 12.04
C THR A 133 -3.72 -11.12 11.16
N VAL A 134 -2.73 -11.42 10.32
CA VAL A 134 -2.75 -12.52 9.35
C VAL A 134 -1.81 -13.66 9.72
N ALA A 135 -0.88 -13.42 10.65
CA ALA A 135 0.06 -14.43 11.16
C ALA A 135 0.64 -14.00 12.52
N VAL A 136 0.88 -14.98 13.39
CA VAL A 136 1.47 -14.81 14.72
C VAL A 136 2.79 -15.58 14.81
N ALA A 137 3.87 -14.88 15.16
CA ALA A 137 5.21 -15.48 15.27
C ALA A 137 5.27 -16.46 16.45
N GLY A 138 5.80 -17.66 16.20
CA GLY A 138 5.86 -18.77 17.16
C GLY A 138 4.59 -19.61 17.24
N GLU A 139 3.49 -19.17 16.64
CA GLU A 139 2.23 -19.94 16.54
C GLU A 139 1.99 -20.39 15.09
N ASP A 140 1.96 -19.45 14.14
CA ASP A 140 1.68 -19.72 12.72
C ASP A 140 2.96 -19.93 11.90
N PHE A 141 4.11 -19.44 12.37
CA PHE A 141 5.41 -19.53 11.67
C PHE A 141 6.59 -19.39 12.64
N ASP A 142 7.76 -19.92 12.26
CA ASP A 142 9.02 -19.71 12.96
C ASP A 142 9.69 -18.40 12.50
N PRO A 143 9.86 -17.37 13.36
CA PRO A 143 10.63 -16.15 13.01
C PRO A 143 12.13 -16.43 12.75
N GLY A 144 12.59 -17.62 13.09
CA GLY A 144 13.88 -18.21 12.73
C GLY A 144 13.98 -18.60 11.25
N ASP A 145 12.89 -19.00 10.62
CA ASP A 145 12.86 -19.52 9.25
C ASP A 145 12.76 -18.39 8.22
N GLU A 146 13.71 -18.32 7.30
CA GLU A 146 13.74 -17.27 6.26
C GLU A 146 12.70 -17.50 5.16
N GLU A 147 12.40 -18.75 4.84
CA GLU A 147 11.45 -19.10 3.77
C GLU A 147 10.02 -18.82 4.21
N GLU A 148 9.66 -19.14 5.46
CA GLU A 148 8.35 -18.81 6.01
C GLU A 148 8.12 -17.29 6.09
N LEU A 149 9.12 -16.53 6.55
CA LEU A 149 9.06 -15.07 6.59
C LEU A 149 8.83 -14.44 5.21
N VAL A 150 9.52 -14.94 4.18
CA VAL A 150 9.35 -14.48 2.79
C VAL A 150 7.96 -14.86 2.28
N ASN A 151 7.51 -16.08 2.54
CA ASN A 151 6.19 -16.57 2.11
C ASN A 151 5.05 -15.78 2.74
N ILE A 152 5.19 -15.34 4.00
CA ILE A 152 4.23 -14.44 4.65
C ILE A 152 4.09 -13.14 3.84
N VAL A 153 5.20 -12.50 3.49
CA VAL A 153 5.15 -11.24 2.73
C VAL A 153 4.58 -11.46 1.34
N ILE A 154 5.02 -12.49 0.61
CA ILE A 154 4.55 -12.76 -0.77
C ILE A 154 3.05 -13.03 -0.81
N ASN A 155 2.56 -13.86 0.12
CA ASN A 155 1.21 -14.43 0.04
C ASN A 155 0.17 -13.63 0.84
N LEU A 156 0.57 -12.92 1.89
CA LEU A 156 -0.36 -12.26 2.81
C LEU A 156 -0.36 -10.74 2.71
N SER A 157 0.61 -10.12 2.02
CA SER A 157 0.56 -8.68 1.75
C SER A 157 -0.52 -8.33 0.71
N LEU A 158 -1.14 -7.17 0.88
CA LEU A 158 -2.23 -6.69 0.03
C LEU A 158 -1.92 -5.31 -0.55
N PRO A 159 -2.48 -4.93 -1.72
CA PRO A 159 -2.33 -3.58 -2.24
C PRO A 159 -2.81 -2.49 -1.27
N PRO A 160 -2.39 -1.23 -1.41
CA PRO A 160 -2.95 -0.15 -0.61
C PRO A 160 -4.44 0.05 -0.91
N ILE A 161 -5.26 0.21 0.14
CA ILE A 161 -6.62 0.71 0.02
C ILE A 161 -6.60 2.26 0.04
N PRO A 162 -7.56 2.97 -0.61
CA PRO A 162 -7.57 4.44 -0.61
C PRO A 162 -7.67 5.11 0.77
N ASN A 163 -8.04 4.36 1.81
CA ASN A 163 -8.12 4.81 3.21
C ASN A 163 -8.97 6.07 3.45
N LEU A 164 -9.98 6.33 2.61
CA LEU A 164 -10.85 7.51 2.73
C LEU A 164 -11.95 7.34 3.79
N ASN A 165 -12.24 6.10 4.21
CA ASN A 165 -13.36 5.76 5.09
C ASN A 165 -14.70 6.43 4.71
N CYS A 166 -14.95 6.60 3.41
CA CYS A 166 -16.07 7.39 2.89
C CYS A 166 -17.48 6.79 3.12
N GLY A 167 -17.59 5.53 3.54
CA GLY A 167 -18.87 4.86 3.81
C GLY A 167 -19.73 4.50 2.59
N LEU A 168 -19.35 4.90 1.37
CA LEU A 168 -20.15 4.72 0.15
C LEU A 168 -20.39 3.25 -0.25
N CYS A 169 -19.59 2.32 0.27
CA CYS A 169 -19.77 0.87 0.09
C CYS A 169 -20.44 0.18 1.29
N GLY A 170 -20.94 0.96 2.26
CA GLY A 170 -21.57 0.46 3.48
C GLY A 170 -20.60 -0.13 4.51
N ALA A 171 -19.30 0.10 4.34
CA ALA A 171 -18.24 -0.45 5.20
C ALA A 171 -17.10 0.56 5.37
N THR A 172 -16.30 0.40 6.44
CA THR A 172 -15.03 1.12 6.60
C THR A 172 -13.95 0.53 5.69
N CYS A 173 -12.87 1.27 5.40
CA CYS A 173 -11.72 0.72 4.69
C CYS A 173 -11.09 -0.46 5.47
N LYS A 174 -11.17 -0.44 6.80
CA LYS A 174 -10.70 -1.53 7.66
C LYS A 174 -11.51 -2.81 7.42
N ASP A 175 -12.84 -2.69 7.36
CA ASP A 175 -13.73 -3.81 7.03
C ASP A 175 -13.42 -4.41 5.66
N ILE A 176 -13.17 -3.55 4.66
CA ILE A 176 -12.81 -4.00 3.30
C ILE A 176 -11.52 -4.82 3.29
N VAL A 177 -10.49 -4.36 4.01
CA VAL A 177 -9.22 -5.10 4.11
C VAL A 177 -9.41 -6.41 4.88
N ARG A 178 -10.17 -6.39 5.97
CA ARG A 178 -10.53 -7.60 6.74
C ARG A 178 -11.22 -8.64 5.85
N GLU A 179 -12.21 -8.22 5.07
CA GLU A 179 -12.90 -9.12 4.14
C GLU A 179 -11.99 -9.65 3.01
N GLU A 180 -11.01 -8.86 2.56
CA GLU A 180 -10.02 -9.31 1.58
C GLU A 180 -9.11 -10.40 2.18
N ILE A 181 -8.63 -10.20 3.41
CA ILE A 181 -7.87 -11.20 4.18
C ILE A 181 -8.69 -12.49 4.33
N GLU A 182 -9.98 -12.37 4.65
CA GLU A 182 -10.92 -13.48 4.76
C GLU A 182 -11.33 -14.11 3.40
N ARG A 183 -10.75 -13.64 2.28
CA ARG A 183 -11.05 -14.09 0.90
C ARG A 183 -12.51 -13.91 0.48
N LYS A 184 -13.18 -12.88 1.02
CA LYS A 184 -14.57 -12.50 0.70
C LYS A 184 -14.65 -11.41 -0.39
N ASN A 185 -13.57 -11.20 -1.14
CA ASN A 185 -13.45 -10.19 -2.22
C ASN A 185 -13.77 -8.77 -1.74
N GLY A 186 -13.22 -8.36 -0.59
CA GLY A 186 -13.45 -7.04 -0.01
C GLY A 186 -13.15 -5.91 -1.00
N TYR A 187 -12.02 -5.97 -1.72
CA TYR A 187 -11.58 -4.89 -2.61
C TYR A 187 -12.58 -4.65 -3.74
N SER A 188 -13.24 -5.72 -4.18
CA SER A 188 -14.30 -5.65 -5.17
C SER A 188 -15.53 -4.90 -4.68
N LYS A 189 -15.71 -4.68 -3.37
CA LYS A 189 -16.84 -3.88 -2.84
C LYS A 189 -16.53 -2.38 -2.81
N CYS A 190 -15.26 -1.99 -2.85
CA CYS A 190 -14.87 -0.59 -2.79
C CYS A 190 -15.26 0.14 -4.08
N VAL A 191 -16.24 1.05 -3.98
CA VAL A 191 -16.70 1.86 -5.11
C VAL A 191 -15.64 2.78 -5.71
N VAL A 192 -14.65 3.20 -4.89
CA VAL A 192 -13.51 4.01 -5.34
C VAL A 192 -12.55 3.18 -6.20
N LEU A 193 -12.26 1.94 -5.79
CA LEU A 193 -11.39 1.03 -6.54
C LEU A 193 -12.06 0.48 -7.80
N ARG A 194 -13.39 0.35 -7.80
CA ARG A 194 -14.20 0.00 -8.97
C ARG A 194 -14.31 1.13 -10.02
N SER A 195 -13.43 2.13 -9.95
CA SER A 195 -13.49 3.32 -10.78
C SER A 195 -13.70 2.98 -12.26
N PHE A 196 -14.76 3.51 -12.84
CA PHE A 196 -15.03 3.43 -14.27
C PHE A 196 -14.33 4.56 -15.05
N LEU A 197 -13.60 5.44 -14.34
CA LEU A 197 -12.86 6.56 -14.91
C LEU A 197 -11.40 6.53 -14.43
N LYS A 198 -10.45 6.51 -15.36
CA LYS A 198 -9.03 6.65 -15.04
C LYS A 198 -8.57 8.03 -15.46
N VAL A 199 -8.04 8.80 -14.50
CA VAL A 199 -7.38 10.09 -14.76
C VAL A 199 -5.92 9.93 -14.41
N LYS A 200 -5.04 10.30 -15.35
CA LYS A 200 -3.59 10.27 -15.19
C LYS A 200 -3.03 11.67 -15.34
N LEU A 201 -2.10 12.04 -14.46
CA LEU A 201 -1.27 13.24 -14.60
C LEU A 201 0.19 12.80 -14.54
N ARG A 202 0.95 13.04 -15.62
CA ARG A 202 2.35 12.56 -15.75
C ARG A 202 2.45 11.05 -15.48
N GLU A 203 1.60 10.27 -16.14
CA GLU A 203 1.48 8.81 -16.01
C GLU A 203 1.00 8.28 -14.65
N LYS A 204 0.92 9.12 -13.59
CA LYS A 204 0.42 8.74 -12.27
C LYS A 204 -1.12 8.76 -12.23
N GLU A 205 -1.73 7.63 -11.88
CA GLU A 205 -3.18 7.54 -11.68
C GLU A 205 -3.62 8.35 -10.45
N ILE A 206 -4.65 9.18 -10.62
CA ILE A 206 -5.26 9.98 -9.55
C ILE A 206 -6.51 9.23 -9.07
N PRO A 207 -6.58 8.80 -7.79
CA PRO A 207 -7.79 8.18 -7.25
C PRO A 207 -8.92 9.22 -7.17
N LEU A 208 -10.09 8.87 -7.70
CA LEU A 208 -11.25 9.76 -7.76
C LEU A 208 -12.38 9.23 -6.88
N MET A 209 -13.03 10.13 -6.13
CA MET A 209 -14.27 9.79 -5.46
C MET A 209 -15.40 9.49 -6.46
N PRO A 210 -16.38 8.63 -6.16
CA PRO A 210 -17.46 8.27 -7.09
C PRO A 210 -18.24 9.47 -7.62
N PHE A 211 -18.49 10.47 -6.78
CA PHE A 211 -19.14 11.72 -7.21
C PHE A 211 -18.32 12.45 -8.29
N ILE A 212 -17.00 12.59 -8.10
CA ILE A 212 -16.11 13.23 -9.08
C ILE A 212 -16.03 12.41 -10.36
N GLN A 213 -15.97 11.08 -10.26
CA GLN A 213 -16.01 10.20 -11.42
C GLN A 213 -17.31 10.39 -12.22
N GLY A 214 -18.46 10.45 -11.55
CA GLY A 214 -19.76 10.71 -12.14
C GLY A 214 -19.81 12.09 -12.79
N MET A 215 -19.42 13.13 -12.06
CA MET A 215 -19.40 14.51 -12.56
C MET A 215 -18.56 14.65 -13.84
N ILE A 216 -17.32 14.12 -13.84
CA ILE A 216 -16.45 14.18 -15.02
C ILE A 216 -17.06 13.35 -16.15
N ARG A 217 -17.49 12.12 -15.89
CA ARG A 217 -18.10 11.24 -16.91
C ARG A 217 -19.32 11.87 -17.54
N ASP A 218 -20.27 12.35 -16.74
CA ASP A 218 -21.55 12.87 -17.22
C ASP A 218 -21.35 14.19 -17.97
N SER A 219 -20.39 15.02 -17.53
CA SER A 219 -19.95 16.22 -18.27
C SER A 219 -19.37 15.85 -19.63
N LEU A 220 -18.44 14.88 -19.67
CA LEU A 220 -17.82 14.41 -20.91
C LEU A 220 -18.85 13.76 -21.84
N ILE A 221 -19.74 12.89 -21.34
CA ILE A 221 -20.83 12.31 -22.15
C ILE A 221 -21.73 13.42 -22.69
N GLY A 222 -22.07 14.42 -21.87
CA GLY A 222 -22.86 15.58 -22.27
C GLY A 222 -22.24 16.36 -23.43
N MET A 223 -20.90 16.47 -23.47
CA MET A 223 -20.17 17.10 -24.57
C MET A 223 -20.07 16.17 -25.80
N LEU A 224 -19.66 14.90 -25.59
CA LEU A 224 -19.34 13.96 -26.65
C LEU A 224 -20.58 13.45 -27.41
N LYS A 225 -21.77 13.43 -26.80
CA LYS A 225 -23.01 12.97 -27.44
C LYS A 225 -23.40 13.78 -28.69
N HIS A 226 -22.84 14.98 -28.85
CA HIS A 226 -23.06 15.84 -30.00
C HIS A 226 -22.04 15.61 -31.14
N LEU A 227 -21.02 14.77 -30.94
CA LEU A 227 -20.04 14.46 -31.95
C LEU A 227 -20.58 13.45 -32.97
N LYS A 228 -20.23 13.66 -34.24
CA LYS A 228 -20.58 12.75 -35.33
C LYS A 228 -19.91 11.40 -35.11
N GLY A 229 -20.69 10.32 -35.12
CA GLY A 229 -20.18 8.95 -34.91
C GLY A 229 -20.10 8.51 -33.45
N PHE A 230 -20.67 9.27 -32.51
CA PHE A 230 -20.79 8.80 -31.13
C PHE A 230 -21.92 7.77 -30.99
N GLU A 231 -21.56 6.51 -30.70
CA GLU A 231 -22.50 5.39 -30.65
C GLU A 231 -23.02 5.06 -29.23
N GLY A 232 -22.66 5.85 -28.21
CA GLY A 232 -23.17 5.70 -26.83
C GLY A 232 -22.62 4.50 -26.05
N HIS A 233 -21.72 3.72 -26.65
CA HIS A 233 -21.07 2.56 -26.05
C HIS A 233 -19.60 2.46 -26.48
N GLY A 234 -18.80 1.73 -25.71
CA GLY A 234 -17.37 1.51 -25.97
C GLY A 234 -16.44 2.27 -25.02
N ARG A 235 -15.12 2.13 -25.25
CA ARG A 235 -14.10 2.85 -24.49
C ARG A 235 -13.94 4.27 -25.05
N VAL A 236 -13.97 5.27 -24.17
CA VAL A 236 -13.68 6.67 -24.49
C VAL A 236 -12.30 7.03 -23.95
N GLU A 237 -11.47 7.66 -24.77
CA GLU A 237 -10.13 8.14 -24.41
C GLU A 237 -10.03 9.61 -24.82
N ILE A 238 -9.58 10.47 -23.89
CA ILE A 238 -9.45 11.91 -24.08
C ILE A 238 -8.06 12.30 -23.60
N GLU A 239 -7.28 12.88 -24.50
CA GLU A 239 -5.90 13.31 -24.25
C GLU A 239 -5.76 14.78 -24.63
N PHE A 240 -5.06 15.55 -23.79
CA PHE A 240 -4.75 16.94 -24.06
C PHE A 240 -3.44 17.31 -23.36
N ASN A 241 -2.74 18.29 -23.93
CA ASN A 241 -1.58 18.90 -23.28
C ASN A 241 -2.06 20.05 -22.39
N LEU A 242 -1.62 20.07 -21.14
CA LEU A 242 -1.86 21.16 -20.19
C LEU A 242 -0.99 22.39 -20.51
#